data_AF-A0A3M6ZM22-F1
#
_entry.id   AF-A0A3M6ZM22-F1
#
_cell.length_a   1.000
_cell.length_b   1.000
_cell.length_c   1.000
_cell.angle_alpha   90.00
_cell.angle_beta   90.00
_cell.angle_gamma   90.00
#
_symmetry.space_group_name_H-M   'P 1'
#
loop_
_entity.id
_entity.type
_entity.pdbx_description
1 polymer ?
#
loop_
_entity_poly.entity_id
_entity_poly.type
_entity_poly.pdbx_seq_one_letter_code
_entity_poly.pdbx_strand_id
1 'polypeptide(L)'
;MHNFAGIAVLLGTATAQLVFLDVPYASNLTQCNSQQNNIQPHYQHKSFFFTQNTTRRTATPIASPTTTTTYAPPYAQLSTLLPSILTTTWGSWRPDDLQATDTAEPYGRAAWSSLWEEASLVNFTTGIYSATVSPTPVPTSELVLPPSDPFVPQDCYTFPEDFVMGIAGSAIQIEGATADQGRGPSFGDKFVGPEFVLEMTGQTPESRDHSYITNENYYLYKQDITRLAAMGVPYYSFSIAWTRILPFVLPGTPLNAEGLQHYDDLINFILEKGMKPVVTLTHIDSPLVFYSNKSTSYVSRKNTYGFLDYGMQDPRFEDAWVNYGKIVMSHFADRVPIWVTINEPVTGIDKGASVYTVLKGHARLSHFYHDEIKGKGKIAAQQYSNAEVGIFANALFLGQDYPDIFKLSLPDYVPLSAEDLEYMNGTADYFAVDAYTATIISSSPGGIQECARNQSDPLFPSCVLTSTVDSNGWQFGYRSQAGAYTTPSYLRTSLNWIWNTYKAPIIVSEFGFPVNGETSLPLQEARYDSPRSEYYLSYMQAMLQAIWEDNVHVLGAFAWSFADNWEFGDFSTAYGLQVINRTSQERHYKKSFFDLMDYYNSRKACKD
;
A
#
# COMPACT_ATOMS: atom_id res chain seq x y z
N MET A 1 6.52 69.38 -27.96
CA MET A 1 7.49 68.60 -28.77
C MET A 1 7.61 67.22 -28.16
N HIS A 2 7.39 66.20 -29.01
CA HIS A 2 7.73 64.78 -28.90
C HIS A 2 6.99 63.85 -27.91
N ASN A 3 6.20 62.98 -28.55
CA ASN A 3 5.89 61.57 -28.28
C ASN A 3 6.78 60.85 -27.26
N PHE A 4 6.18 59.92 -26.50
CA PHE A 4 6.50 58.48 -26.61
C PHE A 4 5.32 57.62 -26.15
N ALA A 5 4.98 56.64 -26.99
CA ALA A 5 4.05 55.55 -26.69
C ALA A 5 4.77 54.50 -25.82
N GLY A 6 4.05 53.89 -24.88
CA GLY A 6 4.53 52.79 -24.05
C GLY A 6 3.43 51.76 -23.86
N ILE A 7 3.56 50.65 -24.58
CA ILE A 7 2.72 49.45 -24.53
C ILE A 7 2.92 48.78 -23.16
N ALA A 8 1.84 48.54 -22.42
CA ALA A 8 1.86 47.71 -21.23
C ALA A 8 1.69 46.23 -21.63
N VAL A 9 2.77 45.45 -21.52
CA VAL A 9 2.72 43.99 -21.50
C VAL A 9 2.72 43.57 -20.03
N LEU A 10 1.59 43.08 -19.53
CA LEU A 10 1.49 42.39 -18.26
C LEU A 10 2.01 40.96 -18.45
N LEU A 11 3.29 40.75 -18.18
CA LEU A 11 3.83 39.42 -17.89
C LEU A 11 3.59 39.12 -16.42
N GLY A 12 2.53 38.36 -16.15
CA GLY A 12 2.34 37.73 -14.85
C GLY A 12 3.41 36.66 -14.65
N THR A 13 4.49 37.03 -13.96
CA THR A 13 5.43 36.05 -13.40
C THR A 13 4.73 35.34 -12.25
N ALA A 14 4.28 34.11 -12.46
CA ALA A 14 3.98 33.21 -11.36
C ALA A 14 5.30 32.86 -10.66
N THR A 15 5.66 33.66 -9.66
CA THR A 15 6.70 33.28 -8.71
C THR A 15 6.18 32.07 -7.95
N ALA A 16 6.76 30.89 -8.19
CA ALA A 16 6.60 29.76 -7.30
C ALA A 16 7.17 30.18 -5.94
N GLN A 17 6.30 30.68 -5.06
CA GLN A 17 6.65 30.94 -3.68
C GLN A 17 6.80 29.57 -3.03
N LEU A 18 8.05 29.21 -2.72
CA LEU A 18 8.33 28.37 -1.57
C LEU A 18 7.69 29.07 -0.37
N VAL A 19 6.54 28.57 0.06
CA VAL A 19 5.95 28.96 1.35
C VAL A 19 6.84 28.30 2.40
N PHE A 20 7.87 29.03 2.84
CA PHE A 20 8.42 28.79 4.16
C PHE A 20 7.32 29.21 5.12
N LEU A 21 6.58 28.23 5.65
CA LEU A 21 5.95 28.45 6.94
C LEU A 21 7.12 28.64 7.90
N ASP A 22 7.36 29.89 8.31
CA ASP A 22 7.98 30.16 9.59
C ASP A 22 7.09 29.44 10.61
N VAL A 23 7.42 28.18 10.91
CA VAL A 23 6.99 27.58 12.16
C VAL A 23 7.67 28.46 13.18
N PRO A 24 6.94 29.29 13.96
CA PRO A 24 7.61 29.98 15.05
C PRO A 24 8.27 28.88 15.85
N TYR A 25 9.60 28.87 15.86
CA TYR A 25 10.33 28.27 16.96
C TYR A 25 9.58 28.78 18.18
N ALA A 26 9.21 27.88 19.09
CA ALA A 26 8.77 28.29 20.41
C ALA A 26 9.97 28.96 21.11
N SER A 27 10.38 30.14 20.64
CA SER A 27 11.23 31.11 21.30
C SER A 27 10.35 31.98 22.18
N ASN A 28 9.59 31.28 23.01
CA ASN A 28 9.56 31.48 24.43
C ASN A 28 9.11 30.12 24.95
N LEU A 29 10.02 29.31 25.53
CA LEU A 29 9.61 28.62 26.75
C LEU A 29 8.86 29.70 27.50
N THR A 30 7.57 29.51 27.76
CA THR A 30 6.82 30.45 28.59
C THR A 30 7.72 30.66 29.78
N GLN A 31 8.41 31.82 29.86
CA GLN A 31 9.11 32.16 31.07
C GLN A 31 7.95 32.17 32.03
N CYS A 32 7.89 31.17 32.92
CA CYS A 32 6.79 30.98 33.84
C CYS A 32 6.49 32.38 34.36
N ASN A 33 5.32 32.93 34.00
CA ASN A 33 5.01 34.32 34.27
C ASN A 33 5.40 34.54 35.72
N SER A 34 6.39 35.39 35.98
CA SER A 34 7.06 35.52 37.28
C SER A 34 6.15 36.13 38.36
N GLN A 35 4.85 36.07 38.15
CA GLN A 35 3.81 36.14 39.17
C GLN A 35 3.49 34.78 39.82
N GLN A 36 4.23 33.70 39.51
CA GLN A 36 4.28 32.55 40.41
C GLN A 36 5.04 32.92 41.68
N ASN A 37 4.29 33.43 42.66
CA ASN A 37 4.64 33.62 44.07
C ASN A 37 5.79 32.70 44.53
N ASN A 38 7.06 33.15 44.50
CA ASN A 38 8.19 32.60 45.25
C ASN A 38 8.09 31.10 45.64
N ILE A 39 7.75 30.21 44.70
CA ILE A 39 7.59 28.78 44.99
C ILE A 39 9.00 28.22 45.01
N GLN A 40 9.65 28.33 46.17
CA GLN A 40 10.89 27.63 46.42
C GLN A 40 10.58 26.13 46.51
N PRO A 41 11.36 25.27 45.86
CA PRO A 41 11.16 23.83 45.97
C PRO A 41 11.30 23.41 47.44
N HIS A 42 10.22 22.86 48.00
CA HIS A 42 10.22 22.37 49.37
C HIS A 42 10.61 20.89 49.37
N TYR A 43 11.84 20.58 49.76
CA TYR A 43 12.33 19.21 49.88
C TYR A 43 11.85 18.57 51.19
N GLN A 44 11.29 17.37 51.13
CA GLN A 44 10.91 16.58 52.31
C GLN A 44 11.36 15.14 52.13
N HIS A 45 11.93 14.54 53.17
CA HIS A 45 12.17 13.11 53.23
C HIS A 45 10.88 12.43 53.70
N LYS A 46 10.31 11.58 52.85
CA LYS A 46 9.16 10.72 53.19
C LYS A 46 9.55 9.27 52.97
N SER A 47 9.19 8.40 53.90
CA SER A 47 9.18 6.97 53.64
C SER A 47 8.24 6.72 52.46
N PHE A 48 8.74 6.07 51.42
CA PHE A 48 7.91 5.62 50.31
C PHE A 48 7.76 4.11 50.38
N PHE A 49 6.58 3.64 49.99
CA PHE A 49 6.30 2.25 49.73
C PHE A 49 5.77 2.17 48.31
N PHE A 50 6.24 1.20 47.54
CA PHE A 50 5.67 0.88 46.23
C PHE A 50 5.01 -0.49 46.35
N THR A 51 3.76 -0.58 45.94
CA THR A 51 3.11 -1.87 45.70
C THR A 51 3.49 -2.32 44.29
N GLN A 52 3.95 -3.56 44.14
CA GLN A 52 4.05 -4.15 42.81
C GLN A 52 2.66 -4.14 42.17
N ASN A 53 2.50 -3.44 41.05
CA ASN A 53 1.27 -3.51 40.28
C ASN A 53 1.19 -4.90 39.64
N THR A 54 0.29 -5.74 40.15
CA THR A 54 0.03 -7.08 39.61
C THR A 54 -0.98 -7.06 38.45
N THR A 55 -1.61 -5.92 38.18
CA THR A 55 -2.60 -5.77 37.11
C THR A 55 -1.89 -5.63 35.77
N ARG A 56 -2.00 -6.66 34.92
CA ARG A 56 -1.50 -6.62 33.54
C ARG A 56 -2.59 -6.07 32.62
N ARG A 57 -2.27 -5.03 31.86
CA ARG A 57 -3.11 -4.60 30.72
C ARG A 57 -2.83 -5.54 29.54
N THR A 58 -3.88 -5.92 28.83
CA THR A 58 -3.78 -6.74 27.63
C THR A 58 -4.40 -6.05 26.43
N ALA A 59 -3.95 -6.40 25.22
CA ALA A 59 -4.62 -6.00 23.99
C ALA A 59 -6.10 -6.43 24.04
N THR A 60 -6.96 -5.64 23.40
CA THR A 60 -8.40 -5.91 23.38
C THR A 60 -8.74 -6.59 22.05
N PRO A 61 -9.11 -7.88 22.04
CA PRO A 61 -9.52 -8.57 20.83
C PRO A 61 -10.73 -7.90 20.19
N ILE A 62 -10.86 -8.04 18.87
CA ILE A 62 -12.07 -7.61 18.18
C ILE A 62 -13.24 -8.51 18.60
N ALA A 63 -14.41 -7.89 18.75
CA ALA A 63 -15.62 -8.62 19.10
C ALA A 63 -16.05 -9.53 17.95
N SER A 64 -16.60 -10.69 18.29
CA SER A 64 -17.26 -11.56 17.30
C SER A 64 -18.39 -10.80 16.59
N PRO A 65 -18.59 -11.04 15.29
CA PRO A 65 -19.61 -10.35 14.52
C PRO A 65 -21.00 -10.74 15.04
N THR A 66 -21.87 -9.74 15.23
CA THR A 66 -23.28 -9.96 15.61
C THR A 66 -24.24 -9.87 14.42
N THR A 67 -23.79 -9.27 13.32
CA THR A 67 -24.56 -9.05 12.11
C THR A 67 -23.69 -9.21 10.87
N THR A 68 -24.24 -9.75 9.80
CA THR A 68 -23.61 -9.78 8.48
C THR A 68 -24.07 -8.56 7.69
N THR A 69 -23.12 -7.74 7.22
CA THR A 69 -23.39 -6.64 6.29
C THR A 69 -22.95 -7.07 4.89
N THR A 70 -23.81 -6.86 3.90
CA THR A 70 -23.50 -7.15 2.49
C THR A 70 -23.41 -5.86 1.67
N TYR A 71 -22.47 -5.80 0.74
CA TYR A 71 -22.19 -4.61 -0.07
C TYR A 71 -22.65 -4.74 -1.53
N ALA A 72 -23.02 -5.94 -1.98
CA ALA A 72 -23.58 -6.20 -3.30
C ALA A 72 -24.50 -7.44 -3.27
N PRO A 73 -25.27 -7.72 -4.33
CA PRO A 73 -25.94 -9.01 -4.49
C PRO A 73 -24.96 -10.19 -4.42
N PRO A 74 -25.39 -11.38 -3.97
CA PRO A 74 -24.51 -12.55 -3.89
C PRO A 74 -24.06 -13.02 -5.28
N TYR A 75 -22.91 -13.71 -5.33
CA TYR A 75 -22.33 -14.22 -6.58
C TYR A 75 -23.33 -15.00 -7.45
N ALA A 76 -24.24 -15.79 -6.84
CA ALA A 76 -25.25 -16.54 -7.59
C ALA A 76 -26.15 -15.66 -8.49
N GLN A 77 -26.31 -14.37 -8.16
CA GLN A 77 -27.02 -13.40 -9.00
C GLN A 77 -26.05 -12.70 -9.96
N LEU A 78 -24.85 -12.31 -9.48
CA LEU A 78 -23.86 -11.58 -10.26
C LEU A 78 -23.18 -12.41 -11.35
N SER A 79 -23.14 -13.74 -11.22
CA SER A 79 -22.55 -14.66 -12.18
C SER A 79 -23.16 -14.54 -13.58
N THR A 80 -24.39 -14.05 -13.69
CA THR A 80 -25.07 -13.79 -14.97
C THR A 80 -24.51 -12.58 -15.74
N LEU A 81 -23.76 -11.70 -15.06
CA LEU A 81 -23.05 -10.58 -15.67
C LEU A 81 -21.73 -11.01 -16.32
N LEU A 82 -21.23 -12.21 -15.98
CA LEU A 82 -20.02 -12.77 -16.55
C LEU A 82 -20.38 -13.62 -17.78
N PRO A 83 -19.50 -13.67 -18.80
CA PRO A 83 -19.65 -14.65 -19.87
C PRO A 83 -19.62 -16.07 -19.30
N SER A 84 -20.04 -17.06 -20.09
CA SER A 84 -19.83 -18.47 -19.72
C SER A 84 -18.32 -18.75 -19.65
N ILE A 85 -17.78 -18.87 -18.44
CA ILE A 85 -16.36 -19.12 -18.19
C ILE A 85 -16.20 -20.53 -17.66
N LEU A 86 -15.25 -21.27 -18.25
CA LEU A 86 -14.86 -22.59 -17.77
C LEU A 86 -14.08 -22.45 -16.46
N THR A 87 -14.31 -23.35 -15.52
CA THR A 87 -13.53 -23.45 -14.28
C THR A 87 -12.84 -24.81 -14.26
N THR A 88 -11.57 -24.82 -13.89
CA THR A 88 -10.75 -26.05 -13.81
C THR A 88 -9.78 -25.95 -12.64
N THR A 89 -9.01 -27.01 -12.42
CA THR A 89 -7.98 -27.11 -11.39
C THR A 89 -6.68 -27.57 -12.02
N TRP A 90 -5.56 -27.12 -11.46
CA TRP A 90 -4.24 -27.59 -11.84
C TRP A 90 -3.48 -28.00 -10.58
N GLY A 91 -2.48 -28.86 -10.74
CA GLY A 91 -1.65 -29.26 -9.62
C GLY A 91 -0.67 -28.16 -9.18
N SER A 92 0.37 -28.59 -8.49
CA SER A 92 1.58 -27.80 -8.28
C SER A 92 2.59 -28.07 -9.38
N TRP A 93 3.43 -27.08 -9.69
CA TRP A 93 4.55 -27.20 -10.62
C TRP A 93 5.86 -27.30 -9.84
N ARG A 94 6.74 -28.18 -10.29
CA ARG A 94 8.11 -28.31 -9.80
C ARG A 94 9.06 -28.45 -11.00
N PRO A 95 10.31 -27.94 -10.92
CA PRO A 95 11.26 -28.02 -12.03
C PRO A 95 11.55 -29.45 -12.53
N ASP A 96 11.50 -30.44 -11.62
CA ASP A 96 11.82 -31.85 -11.92
C ASP A 96 10.58 -32.74 -12.15
N ASP A 97 9.38 -32.15 -12.22
CA ASP A 97 8.15 -32.92 -12.46
C ASP A 97 8.16 -33.57 -13.87
N LEU A 98 7.52 -34.74 -13.98
CA LEU A 98 7.34 -35.40 -15.28
C LEU A 98 6.55 -34.49 -16.23
N GLN A 99 7.06 -34.40 -17.46
CA GLN A 99 6.41 -33.68 -18.56
C GLN A 99 4.97 -34.16 -18.75
N ALA A 100 4.02 -33.23 -18.69
CA ALA A 100 2.61 -33.53 -18.86
C ALA A 100 2.31 -33.99 -20.29
N THR A 101 1.40 -34.95 -20.44
CA THR A 101 1.15 -35.64 -21.72
C THR A 101 -0.07 -35.12 -22.47
N ASP A 102 -0.83 -34.20 -21.87
CA ASP A 102 -2.06 -33.61 -22.41
C ASP A 102 -1.78 -32.43 -23.35
N THR A 103 -0.78 -32.55 -24.22
CA THR A 103 -0.32 -31.47 -25.13
C THR A 103 -1.35 -31.03 -26.18
N ALA A 104 -2.43 -31.78 -26.36
CA ALA A 104 -3.56 -31.41 -27.22
C ALA A 104 -4.61 -30.53 -26.50
N GLU A 105 -4.60 -30.48 -25.16
CA GLU A 105 -5.54 -29.69 -24.38
C GLU A 105 -5.02 -28.25 -24.22
N PRO A 106 -5.71 -27.22 -24.76
CA PRO A 106 -5.18 -25.86 -24.85
C PRO A 106 -4.92 -25.21 -23.48
N TYR A 107 -5.58 -25.70 -22.43
CA TYR A 107 -5.42 -25.25 -21.05
C TYR A 107 -5.11 -26.41 -20.09
N GLY A 108 -4.60 -27.52 -20.63
CA GLY A 108 -4.19 -28.69 -19.87
C GLY A 108 -2.97 -28.43 -18.99
N ARG A 109 -2.53 -29.45 -18.25
CA ARG A 109 -1.33 -29.42 -17.40
C ARG A 109 -0.09 -29.10 -18.22
N ALA A 110 0.05 -29.61 -19.44
CA ALA A 110 1.18 -29.28 -20.32
C ALA A 110 1.25 -27.78 -20.65
N ALA A 111 0.14 -27.19 -21.08
CA ALA A 111 0.07 -25.76 -21.39
C ALA A 111 0.35 -24.91 -20.14
N TRP A 112 -0.21 -25.28 -18.99
CA TRP A 112 0.02 -24.55 -17.73
C TRP A 112 1.47 -24.68 -17.24
N SER A 113 2.05 -25.88 -17.27
CA SER A 113 3.46 -26.09 -16.91
C SER A 113 4.41 -25.31 -17.83
N SER A 114 4.07 -25.17 -19.11
CA SER A 114 4.90 -24.41 -20.05
C SER A 114 5.03 -22.92 -19.68
N LEU A 115 4.05 -22.34 -18.99
CA LEU A 115 4.14 -20.97 -18.47
C LEU A 115 5.29 -20.85 -17.45
N TRP A 116 5.42 -21.83 -16.56
CA TRP A 116 6.49 -21.87 -15.56
C TRP A 116 7.85 -22.22 -16.15
N GLU A 117 7.89 -23.07 -17.18
CA GLU A 117 9.11 -23.34 -17.95
C GLU A 117 9.60 -22.07 -18.65
N GLU A 118 8.70 -21.30 -19.29
CA GLU A 118 9.03 -20.00 -19.90
C GLU A 118 9.49 -18.99 -18.86
N ALA A 119 8.87 -18.97 -17.68
CA ALA A 119 9.34 -18.15 -16.56
C ALA A 119 10.79 -18.50 -16.20
N SER A 120 11.23 -19.75 -16.32
CA SER A 120 12.63 -20.15 -16.09
C SER A 120 13.15 -19.62 -14.74
N LEU A 121 12.46 -20.00 -13.66
CA LEU A 121 12.81 -19.59 -12.30
C LEU A 121 14.18 -20.12 -11.89
N VAL A 122 14.91 -19.35 -11.08
CA VAL A 122 16.25 -19.72 -10.59
C VAL A 122 16.13 -20.13 -9.12
N ASN A 123 16.80 -21.23 -8.74
CA ASN A 123 16.84 -21.76 -7.36
C ASN A 123 15.44 -21.90 -6.73
N PHE A 124 14.48 -22.46 -7.47
CA PHE A 124 13.11 -22.62 -6.97
C PHE A 124 13.09 -23.48 -5.70
N THR A 125 12.42 -22.96 -4.67
CA THR A 125 12.27 -23.62 -3.36
C THR A 125 10.81 -23.60 -2.93
N THR A 126 10.44 -24.56 -2.09
CA THR A 126 9.10 -24.69 -1.52
C THR A 126 9.13 -24.50 -0.01
N GLY A 127 8.03 -24.00 0.55
CA GLY A 127 7.87 -23.78 1.98
C GLY A 127 7.72 -25.07 2.79
N ILE A 128 7.49 -24.90 4.10
CA ILE A 128 7.29 -26.03 5.03
C ILE A 128 5.83 -26.50 5.07
N TYR A 129 4.89 -25.73 4.54
CA TYR A 129 3.48 -26.10 4.45
C TYR A 129 3.07 -26.42 3.00
N SER A 130 2.11 -27.33 2.86
CA SER A 130 1.51 -27.75 1.59
C SER A 130 -0.02 -27.79 1.62
N ALA A 131 -0.61 -27.35 2.73
CA ALA A 131 -2.05 -27.27 2.95
C ALA A 131 -2.36 -26.20 4.00
N THR A 132 -3.56 -25.63 3.96
CA THR A 132 -4.01 -24.63 4.93
C THR A 132 -3.96 -25.17 6.36
N VAL A 133 -3.34 -24.40 7.24
CA VAL A 133 -3.14 -24.75 8.65
C VAL A 133 -4.32 -24.25 9.49
N SER A 134 -4.81 -25.08 10.39
CA SER A 134 -5.80 -24.65 11.38
C SER A 134 -5.15 -23.71 12.40
N PRO A 135 -5.77 -22.57 12.74
CA PRO A 135 -5.18 -21.59 13.64
C PRO A 135 -5.11 -22.12 15.08
N THR A 136 -4.03 -21.79 15.76
CA THR A 136 -3.90 -21.97 17.20
C THR A 136 -4.41 -20.72 17.94
N PRO A 137 -5.12 -20.88 19.07
CA PRO A 137 -5.55 -19.74 19.89
C PRO A 137 -4.36 -18.95 20.42
N VAL A 138 -4.45 -17.61 20.36
CA VAL A 138 -3.41 -16.72 20.90
C VAL A 138 -3.50 -16.70 22.43
N PRO A 139 -2.45 -17.11 23.16
CA PRO A 139 -2.45 -17.08 24.63
C PRO A 139 -2.56 -15.65 25.17
N THR A 140 -3.33 -15.44 26.24
CA THR A 140 -3.43 -14.11 26.91
C THR A 140 -2.08 -13.57 27.37
N SER A 141 -1.10 -14.44 27.65
CA SER A 141 0.27 -14.04 28.00
C SER A 141 1.00 -13.33 26.85
N GLU A 142 0.67 -13.63 25.59
CA GLU A 142 1.21 -12.93 24.42
C GLU A 142 0.55 -11.56 24.20
N LEU A 143 -0.63 -11.34 24.77
CA LEU A 143 -1.40 -10.10 24.61
C LEU A 143 -1.08 -9.06 25.69
N VAL A 144 -0.17 -9.34 26.62
CA VAL A 144 0.24 -8.38 27.66
C VAL A 144 0.96 -7.20 27.02
N LEU A 145 0.48 -5.98 27.30
CA LEU A 145 1.09 -4.77 26.75
C LEU A 145 2.54 -4.63 27.26
N PRO A 146 3.47 -4.24 26.38
CA PRO A 146 4.82 -3.87 26.78
C PRO A 146 4.80 -2.57 27.62
N PRO A 147 5.90 -2.27 28.33
CA PRO A 147 6.09 -0.95 28.93
C PRO A 147 5.84 0.20 27.94
N SER A 148 5.17 1.25 28.40
CA SER A 148 4.92 2.45 27.58
C SER A 148 6.22 3.23 27.34
N ASP A 149 6.30 3.91 26.20
CA ASP A 149 7.38 4.87 25.96
C ASP A 149 7.21 6.11 26.86
N PRO A 150 8.32 6.79 27.22
CA PRO A 150 8.27 7.97 28.10
C PRO A 150 7.53 9.15 27.47
N PHE A 151 7.45 9.20 26.14
CA PHE A 151 6.78 10.25 25.38
C PHE A 151 5.67 9.61 24.56
N VAL A 152 4.44 10.06 24.81
CA VAL A 152 3.27 9.70 24.01
C VAL A 152 2.49 10.97 23.67
N PRO A 153 1.84 11.04 22.49
CA PRO A 153 1.01 12.17 22.11
C PRO A 153 0.01 12.55 23.21
N GLN A 154 0.03 13.82 23.63
CA GLN A 154 -0.85 14.39 24.65
C GLN A 154 -1.89 15.30 23.98
N ASP A 155 -3.02 14.72 23.57
CA ASP A 155 -4.19 15.43 23.04
C ASP A 155 -5.46 14.72 23.50
N CYS A 156 -6.62 15.32 23.17
CA CYS A 156 -7.94 14.79 23.52
C CYS A 156 -8.79 14.44 22.27
N TYR A 157 -8.14 14.29 21.11
CA TYR A 157 -8.83 13.99 19.86
C TYR A 157 -9.28 12.54 19.81
N THR A 158 -10.39 12.30 19.13
CA THR A 158 -10.96 10.96 18.93
C THR A 158 -11.08 10.64 17.45
N PHE A 159 -10.96 9.38 17.07
CA PHE A 159 -11.25 8.95 15.71
C PHE A 159 -12.77 9.00 15.47
N PRO A 160 -13.21 9.49 14.28
CA PRO A 160 -14.60 9.38 13.86
C PRO A 160 -15.13 7.95 13.97
N GLU A 161 -16.44 7.77 14.21
CA GLU A 161 -17.04 6.44 14.41
C GLU A 161 -16.86 5.53 13.17
N ASP A 162 -16.85 6.12 11.98
CA ASP A 162 -16.68 5.44 10.70
C ASP A 162 -15.22 5.33 10.24
N PHE A 163 -14.25 5.74 11.07
CA PHE A 163 -12.83 5.66 10.73
C PHE A 163 -12.39 4.21 10.45
N VAL A 164 -11.80 4.01 9.27
CA VAL A 164 -11.33 2.72 8.79
C VAL A 164 -9.90 2.49 9.26
N MET A 165 -9.73 1.88 10.44
CA MET A 165 -8.43 1.43 10.93
C MET A 165 -8.14 0.01 10.46
N GLY A 166 -7.04 -0.20 9.74
CA GLY A 166 -6.65 -1.52 9.26
C GLY A 166 -5.16 -1.79 9.24
N ILE A 167 -4.82 -2.99 8.80
CA ILE A 167 -3.45 -3.45 8.59
C ILE A 167 -3.38 -4.09 7.21
N ALA A 168 -2.31 -3.84 6.48
CA ALA A 168 -2.14 -4.25 5.09
C ALA A 168 -1.10 -5.37 4.91
N GLY A 169 -1.22 -6.05 3.78
CA GLY A 169 -0.23 -6.93 3.16
C GLY A 169 -0.56 -7.11 1.68
N SER A 170 0.36 -7.69 0.90
CA SER A 170 0.14 -7.96 -0.53
C SER A 170 0.51 -9.39 -0.87
N ALA A 171 -0.24 -10.00 -1.80
CA ALA A 171 -0.11 -11.41 -2.16
C ALA A 171 1.34 -11.82 -2.46
N ILE A 172 2.01 -11.08 -3.35
CA ILE A 172 3.38 -11.37 -3.77
C ILE A 172 4.41 -11.26 -2.63
N GLN A 173 4.15 -10.44 -1.61
CA GLN A 173 5.08 -10.23 -0.50
C GLN A 173 4.86 -11.19 0.68
N ILE A 174 3.67 -11.81 0.77
CA ILE A 174 3.25 -12.56 1.98
C ILE A 174 2.81 -14.00 1.70
N GLU A 175 2.23 -14.31 0.54
CA GLU A 175 1.56 -15.59 0.31
C GLU A 175 2.55 -16.75 0.22
N GLY A 176 3.58 -16.61 -0.62
CA GLY A 176 4.37 -17.75 -1.08
C GLY A 176 3.53 -18.68 -1.95
N ALA A 177 3.76 -19.99 -1.83
CA ALA A 177 3.04 -21.00 -2.61
C ALA A 177 3.02 -20.66 -4.12
N THR A 178 4.17 -20.17 -4.60
CA THR A 178 4.33 -19.44 -5.87
C THR A 178 3.78 -20.21 -7.07
N ALA A 179 4.04 -21.51 -7.10
CA ALA A 179 3.67 -22.42 -8.19
C ALA A 179 2.75 -23.55 -7.73
N ASP A 180 1.97 -23.32 -6.66
CA ASP A 180 1.03 -24.28 -6.11
C ASP A 180 -0.41 -24.01 -6.59
N GLN A 181 -1.18 -25.10 -6.69
CA GLN A 181 -2.63 -25.08 -6.94
C GLN A 181 -3.03 -24.19 -8.11
N GLY A 182 -2.35 -24.38 -9.25
CA GLY A 182 -2.70 -23.74 -10.51
C GLY A 182 -2.35 -22.28 -10.68
N ARG A 183 -1.66 -21.62 -9.75
CA ARG A 183 -1.14 -20.26 -9.99
C ARG A 183 -0.22 -20.23 -11.22
N GLY A 184 -0.35 -19.18 -12.04
CA GLY A 184 0.58 -18.87 -13.13
C GLY A 184 1.69 -17.88 -12.71
N PRO A 185 2.76 -17.74 -13.50
CA PRO A 185 3.87 -16.83 -13.19
C PRO A 185 3.50 -15.36 -13.38
N SER A 186 4.04 -14.51 -12.50
CA SER A 186 3.94 -13.05 -12.52
C SER A 186 5.31 -12.39 -12.73
N PHE A 187 5.29 -11.09 -13.00
CA PHE A 187 6.48 -10.23 -13.02
C PHE A 187 7.28 -10.35 -11.72
N GLY A 188 6.59 -10.32 -10.56
CA GLY A 188 7.20 -10.42 -9.25
C GLY A 188 8.02 -11.70 -9.06
N ASP A 189 7.50 -12.84 -9.52
CA ASP A 189 8.16 -14.14 -9.34
C ASP A 189 9.49 -14.23 -10.11
N LYS A 190 9.55 -13.58 -11.26
CA LYS A 190 10.68 -13.69 -12.19
C LYS A 190 11.70 -12.57 -12.01
N PHE A 191 11.25 -11.33 -11.80
CA PHE A 191 12.10 -10.15 -11.94
C PHE A 191 12.35 -9.42 -10.63
N VAL A 192 11.51 -9.63 -9.62
CA VAL A 192 11.69 -8.99 -8.32
C VAL A 192 12.53 -9.93 -7.45
N GLY A 193 13.76 -9.51 -7.18
CA GLY A 193 14.77 -10.31 -6.49
C GLY A 193 15.94 -9.45 -6.01
N PRO A 194 17.07 -10.07 -5.61
CA PRO A 194 18.21 -9.34 -5.03
C PRO A 194 18.77 -8.22 -5.93
N GLU A 195 18.80 -8.42 -7.24
CA GLU A 195 19.27 -7.37 -8.16
C GLU A 195 18.36 -6.14 -8.15
N PHE A 196 17.04 -6.34 -7.98
CA PHE A 196 16.09 -5.26 -7.80
C PHE A 196 16.38 -4.44 -6.54
N VAL A 197 16.66 -5.10 -5.41
CA VAL A 197 17.01 -4.41 -4.16
C VAL A 197 18.26 -3.55 -4.32
N LEU A 198 19.31 -4.10 -4.95
CA LEU A 198 20.55 -3.36 -5.19
C LEU A 198 20.30 -2.11 -6.05
N GLU A 199 19.51 -2.25 -7.11
CA GLU A 199 19.21 -1.16 -8.02
C GLU A 199 18.32 -0.08 -7.38
N MET A 200 17.31 -0.49 -6.62
CA MET A 200 16.35 0.41 -5.98
C MET A 200 16.89 1.13 -4.75
N THR A 201 17.66 0.44 -3.93
CA THR A 201 18.06 0.94 -2.60
C THR A 201 19.54 1.30 -2.53
N GLY A 202 20.35 0.85 -3.49
CA GLY A 202 21.81 0.89 -3.42
C GLY A 202 22.40 -0.02 -2.34
N GLN A 203 21.58 -0.83 -1.66
CA GLN A 203 22.03 -1.74 -0.60
C GLN A 203 22.39 -3.10 -1.18
N THR A 204 23.42 -3.73 -0.61
CA THR A 204 23.71 -5.13 -0.95
C THR A 204 22.64 -6.00 -0.28
N PRO A 205 21.89 -6.82 -1.04
CA PRO A 205 20.86 -7.68 -0.47
C PRO A 205 21.46 -8.71 0.50
N GLU A 206 20.76 -9.01 1.59
CA GLU A 206 21.21 -10.02 2.56
C GLU A 206 21.21 -11.45 1.99
N SER A 207 20.31 -11.73 1.03
CA SER A 207 20.22 -13.01 0.30
C SER A 207 20.29 -12.78 -1.20
N ARG A 208 20.90 -13.71 -1.93
CA ARG A 208 20.93 -13.72 -3.41
C ARG A 208 19.83 -14.58 -4.04
N ASP A 209 18.91 -15.09 -3.24
CA ASP A 209 17.81 -15.94 -3.72
C ASP A 209 16.48 -15.17 -3.75
N HIS A 210 15.66 -15.43 -4.78
CA HIS A 210 14.26 -15.02 -4.78
C HIS A 210 13.50 -15.77 -3.68
N SER A 211 12.58 -15.12 -2.98
CA SER A 211 11.74 -15.82 -2.01
C SER A 211 10.43 -16.27 -2.61
N TYR A 212 10.36 -17.54 -3.01
CA TYR A 212 9.12 -18.19 -3.45
C TYR A 212 8.22 -18.62 -2.26
N ILE A 213 8.73 -18.46 -1.04
CA ILE A 213 8.16 -18.92 0.24
C ILE A 213 7.54 -17.76 1.02
N THR A 214 8.23 -16.62 1.09
CA THR A 214 7.81 -15.41 1.83
C THR A 214 7.42 -15.72 3.29
N ASN A 215 6.16 -15.44 3.67
CA ASN A 215 5.60 -15.68 5.00
C ASN A 215 4.72 -16.93 5.05
N GLU A 216 4.58 -17.66 3.93
CA GLU A 216 3.64 -18.77 3.76
C GLU A 216 2.20 -18.42 4.20
N ASN A 217 1.79 -17.14 4.05
CA ASN A 217 0.44 -16.69 4.41
C ASN A 217 -0.62 -17.47 3.62
N TYR A 218 -0.31 -17.96 2.41
CA TYR A 218 -1.24 -18.80 1.65
C TYR A 218 -1.73 -20.02 2.45
N TYR A 219 -0.85 -20.59 3.28
CA TYR A 219 -1.17 -21.71 4.17
C TYR A 219 -1.50 -21.27 5.60
N LEU A 220 -0.98 -20.13 6.04
CA LEU A 220 -1.09 -19.63 7.42
C LEU A 220 -2.10 -18.48 7.61
N TYR A 221 -2.86 -18.08 6.60
CA TYR A 221 -3.76 -16.91 6.68
C TYR A 221 -4.75 -17.02 7.83
N LYS A 222 -5.25 -18.22 8.17
CA LYS A 222 -6.13 -18.39 9.35
C LYS A 222 -5.40 -18.08 10.66
N GLN A 223 -4.13 -18.45 10.78
CA GLN A 223 -3.32 -18.10 11.94
C GLN A 223 -3.06 -16.60 12.00
N ASP A 224 -2.70 -15.98 10.87
CA ASP A 224 -2.42 -14.54 10.78
C ASP A 224 -3.68 -13.70 11.09
N ILE A 225 -4.83 -14.04 10.51
CA ILE A 225 -6.13 -13.40 10.79
C ILE A 225 -6.53 -13.57 12.26
N THR A 226 -6.31 -14.74 12.85
CA THR A 226 -6.60 -14.96 14.28
C THR A 226 -5.73 -14.07 15.17
N ARG A 227 -4.48 -13.82 14.79
CA ARG A 227 -3.55 -12.94 15.50
C ARG A 227 -3.94 -11.46 15.36
N LEU A 228 -4.29 -11.03 14.14
CA LEU A 228 -4.84 -9.69 13.88
C LEU A 228 -6.10 -9.42 14.73
N ALA A 229 -7.03 -10.37 14.74
CA ALA A 229 -8.25 -10.28 15.54
C ALA A 229 -7.97 -10.20 17.05
N ALA A 230 -6.98 -10.96 17.55
CA ALA A 230 -6.58 -10.90 18.97
C ALA A 230 -6.01 -9.53 19.39
N MET A 231 -5.46 -8.77 18.44
CA MET A 231 -4.97 -7.41 18.63
C MET A 231 -6.05 -6.32 18.45
N GLY A 232 -7.27 -6.70 18.06
CA GLY A 232 -8.39 -5.77 17.92
C GLY A 232 -8.49 -5.07 16.57
N VAL A 233 -7.85 -5.62 15.53
CA VAL A 233 -7.76 -5.02 14.19
C VAL A 233 -9.13 -5.06 13.50
N PRO A 234 -9.72 -3.91 13.08
CA PRO A 234 -11.04 -3.90 12.44
C PRO A 234 -11.05 -4.27 10.94
N TYR A 235 -10.04 -3.85 10.19
CA TYR A 235 -9.95 -4.11 8.75
C TYR A 235 -8.63 -4.82 8.41
N TYR A 236 -8.70 -5.83 7.54
CA TYR A 236 -7.51 -6.48 6.97
C TYR A 236 -7.49 -6.24 5.46
N SER A 237 -6.46 -5.53 5.01
CA SER A 237 -6.21 -5.25 3.59
C SER A 237 -5.25 -6.28 3.00
N PHE A 238 -5.62 -6.87 1.87
CA PHE A 238 -4.81 -7.82 1.12
C PHE A 238 -5.02 -7.64 -0.39
N SER A 239 -4.04 -8.04 -1.20
CA SER A 239 -4.23 -8.14 -2.65
C SER A 239 -4.59 -9.57 -3.06
N ILE A 240 -5.28 -9.71 -4.20
CA ILE A 240 -5.56 -11.00 -4.83
C ILE A 240 -4.55 -11.18 -5.97
N ALA A 241 -3.81 -12.30 -5.96
CA ALA A 241 -2.89 -12.62 -7.03
C ALA A 241 -3.66 -12.93 -8.32
N TRP A 242 -3.56 -12.05 -9.32
CA TRP A 242 -4.27 -12.19 -10.59
C TRP A 242 -4.03 -13.56 -11.23
N THR A 243 -2.77 -13.98 -11.31
CA THR A 243 -2.38 -15.27 -11.91
C THR A 243 -2.83 -16.49 -11.11
N ARG A 244 -3.31 -16.31 -9.87
CA ARG A 244 -3.91 -17.39 -9.08
C ARG A 244 -5.39 -17.60 -9.44
N ILE A 245 -6.10 -16.55 -9.87
CA ILE A 245 -7.50 -16.63 -10.33
C ILE A 245 -7.56 -17.01 -11.82
N LEU A 246 -6.73 -16.39 -12.64
CA LEU A 246 -6.69 -16.54 -14.10
C LEU A 246 -5.26 -16.87 -14.54
N PRO A 247 -4.84 -18.15 -14.55
CA PRO A 247 -3.45 -18.53 -14.84
C PRO A 247 -3.02 -18.17 -16.27
N PHE A 248 -3.95 -18.24 -17.23
CA PHE A 248 -3.72 -17.87 -18.63
C PHE A 248 -4.14 -16.43 -18.96
N VAL A 249 -4.62 -15.67 -17.97
CA VAL A 249 -4.78 -14.21 -17.95
C VAL A 249 -5.86 -13.62 -18.87
N LEU A 250 -5.90 -14.05 -20.13
CA LEU A 250 -6.69 -13.43 -21.19
C LEU A 250 -8.19 -13.78 -21.07
N PRO A 251 -9.09 -12.90 -21.56
CA PRO A 251 -10.52 -13.19 -21.59
C PRO A 251 -10.83 -14.51 -22.32
N GLY A 252 -11.77 -15.26 -21.77
CA GLY A 252 -12.18 -16.57 -22.32
C GLY A 252 -11.30 -17.75 -21.88
N THR A 253 -10.20 -17.52 -21.16
CA THR A 253 -9.41 -18.60 -20.57
C THR A 253 -10.05 -19.14 -19.28
N PRO A 254 -9.79 -20.41 -18.88
CA PRO A 254 -10.43 -21.00 -17.71
C PRO A 254 -9.97 -20.38 -16.38
N LEU A 255 -10.89 -20.30 -15.41
CA LEU A 255 -10.61 -19.92 -14.03
C LEU A 255 -9.99 -21.08 -13.26
N ASN A 256 -9.14 -20.73 -12.29
CA ASN A 256 -8.66 -21.67 -11.29
C ASN A 256 -9.63 -21.78 -10.11
N ALA A 257 -10.27 -22.94 -9.96
CA ALA A 257 -11.23 -23.20 -8.89
C ALA A 257 -10.58 -23.09 -7.50
N GLU A 258 -9.34 -23.58 -7.34
CA GLU A 258 -8.63 -23.58 -6.07
C GLU A 258 -8.21 -22.16 -5.65
N GLY A 259 -7.82 -21.32 -6.61
CA GLY A 259 -7.56 -19.91 -6.38
C GLY A 259 -8.80 -19.16 -5.89
N LEU A 260 -9.94 -19.36 -6.55
CA LEU A 260 -11.23 -18.78 -6.12
C LEU A 260 -11.62 -19.26 -4.71
N GLN A 261 -11.48 -20.56 -4.44
CA GLN A 261 -11.82 -21.14 -3.14
C GLN A 261 -10.91 -20.62 -2.02
N HIS A 262 -9.62 -20.39 -2.30
CA HIS A 262 -8.69 -19.83 -1.33
C HIS A 262 -9.13 -18.45 -0.85
N TYR A 263 -9.37 -17.51 -1.78
CA TYR A 263 -9.79 -16.16 -1.40
C TYR A 263 -11.20 -16.11 -0.82
N ASP A 264 -12.09 -17.03 -1.22
CA ASP A 264 -13.40 -17.19 -0.59
C ASP A 264 -13.27 -17.59 0.89
N ASP A 265 -12.46 -18.61 1.21
CA ASP A 265 -12.22 -19.07 2.59
C ASP A 265 -11.48 -17.99 3.40
N LEU A 266 -10.51 -17.29 2.81
CA LEU A 266 -9.81 -16.16 3.44
C LEU A 266 -10.79 -15.05 3.82
N ILE A 267 -11.62 -14.58 2.89
CA ILE A 267 -12.62 -13.53 3.12
C ILE A 267 -13.63 -13.97 4.19
N ASN A 268 -14.14 -15.20 4.08
CA ASN A 268 -15.09 -15.74 5.07
C ASN A 268 -14.46 -15.82 6.46
N PHE A 269 -13.19 -16.20 6.56
CA PHE A 269 -12.50 -16.31 7.83
C PHE A 269 -12.19 -14.93 8.46
N ILE A 270 -11.89 -13.90 7.66
CA ILE A 270 -11.82 -12.49 8.13
C ILE A 270 -13.14 -12.11 8.81
N LEU A 271 -14.26 -12.34 8.12
CA LEU A 271 -15.59 -12.01 8.61
C LEU A 271 -15.95 -12.82 9.85
N GLU A 272 -15.63 -14.12 9.91
CA GLU A 272 -15.83 -14.98 11.08
C GLU A 272 -15.15 -14.40 12.33
N LYS A 273 -13.95 -13.81 12.16
CA LYS A 273 -13.22 -13.15 13.26
C LYS A 273 -13.73 -11.74 13.58
N GLY A 274 -14.77 -11.24 12.93
CA GLY A 274 -15.36 -9.93 13.19
C GLY A 274 -14.64 -8.76 12.51
N MET A 275 -13.67 -9.07 11.65
CA MET A 275 -12.95 -8.08 10.86
C MET A 275 -13.64 -7.87 9.50
N LYS A 276 -13.23 -6.84 8.77
CA LYS A 276 -13.72 -6.56 7.42
C LYS A 276 -12.58 -6.66 6.39
N PRO A 277 -12.79 -7.32 5.25
CA PRO A 277 -11.78 -7.41 4.20
C PRO A 277 -11.68 -6.11 3.41
N VAL A 278 -10.48 -5.76 2.96
CA VAL A 278 -10.21 -4.74 1.95
C VAL A 278 -9.38 -5.39 0.86
N VAL A 279 -9.79 -5.23 -0.39
CA VAL A 279 -9.20 -5.99 -1.51
C VAL A 279 -8.53 -5.05 -2.51
N THR A 280 -7.25 -5.29 -2.77
CA THR A 280 -6.53 -4.72 -3.90
C THR A 280 -6.50 -5.73 -5.05
N LEU A 281 -6.97 -5.36 -6.25
CA LEU A 281 -7.03 -6.31 -7.37
C LEU A 281 -5.63 -6.64 -7.94
N THR A 282 -4.71 -5.68 -7.97
CA THR A 282 -3.36 -5.89 -8.53
C THR A 282 -2.31 -5.10 -7.76
N HIS A 283 -1.19 -5.75 -7.39
CA HIS A 283 -0.14 -5.17 -6.56
C HIS A 283 1.24 -5.69 -6.96
N ILE A 284 1.89 -5.04 -7.94
CA ILE A 284 3.22 -5.38 -8.52
C ILE A 284 3.25 -6.74 -9.27
N ASP A 285 2.31 -7.64 -8.99
CA ASP A 285 2.23 -9.02 -9.49
C ASP A 285 1.50 -9.16 -10.83
N SER A 286 1.74 -8.22 -11.74
CA SER A 286 1.25 -8.28 -13.12
C SER A 286 1.64 -9.61 -13.79
N PRO A 287 0.73 -10.28 -14.52
CA PRO A 287 1.02 -11.55 -15.16
C PRO A 287 2.19 -11.51 -16.16
N LEU A 288 3.01 -12.57 -16.15
CA LEU A 288 4.25 -12.62 -16.94
C LEU A 288 4.02 -12.56 -18.46
N VAL A 289 2.83 -12.92 -18.94
CA VAL A 289 2.46 -12.90 -20.36
C VAL A 289 2.62 -11.52 -21.03
N PHE A 290 2.50 -10.43 -20.26
CA PHE A 290 2.68 -9.05 -20.75
C PHE A 290 4.15 -8.65 -20.97
N TYR A 291 5.09 -9.57 -20.70
CA TYR A 291 6.53 -9.35 -20.78
C TYR A 291 7.23 -10.28 -21.80
N SER A 292 6.48 -11.20 -22.41
CA SER A 292 6.97 -12.09 -23.48
C SER A 292 7.61 -11.26 -24.62
N ASN A 293 8.87 -11.59 -24.97
CA ASN A 293 9.76 -10.89 -25.92
C ASN A 293 10.58 -9.69 -25.39
N LYS A 294 10.56 -9.35 -24.09
CA LYS A 294 11.39 -8.27 -23.55
C LYS A 294 12.77 -8.76 -23.07
N SER A 295 13.83 -8.16 -23.60
CA SER A 295 15.21 -8.33 -23.14
C SER A 295 15.39 -7.65 -21.78
N THR A 296 15.55 -8.43 -20.71
CA THR A 296 16.38 -8.22 -19.49
C THR A 296 16.37 -6.89 -18.72
N SER A 297 15.65 -5.85 -19.12
CA SER A 297 15.58 -4.56 -18.41
C SER A 297 14.22 -4.45 -17.73
N TYR A 298 14.16 -4.80 -16.45
CA TYR A 298 12.93 -4.85 -15.63
C TYR A 298 12.76 -3.65 -14.71
N VAL A 299 13.87 -2.97 -14.42
CA VAL A 299 13.87 -1.61 -13.88
C VAL A 299 13.79 -0.67 -15.07
N SER A 300 12.87 0.29 -14.94
CA SER A 300 12.71 1.29 -15.97
C SER A 300 14.02 2.03 -16.22
N ARG A 301 14.26 2.39 -17.48
CA ARG A 301 15.38 3.24 -17.86
C ARG A 301 15.28 4.56 -17.07
N LYS A 302 16.40 5.27 -16.89
CA LYS A 302 16.52 6.58 -16.20
C LYS A 302 15.53 7.70 -16.63
N ASN A 303 14.58 7.42 -17.52
CA ASN A 303 13.77 8.36 -18.28
C ASN A 303 12.24 8.11 -18.15
N THR A 304 11.75 7.42 -17.12
CA THR A 304 10.30 7.26 -16.90
C THR A 304 9.90 7.65 -15.46
N TYR A 305 8.61 7.90 -15.23
CA TYR A 305 8.10 8.28 -13.91
C TYR A 305 8.11 7.10 -12.93
N GLY A 306 7.89 5.88 -13.43
CA GLY A 306 8.00 4.66 -12.64
C GLY A 306 9.42 4.11 -12.59
N PHE A 307 9.68 3.26 -11.61
CA PHE A 307 10.91 2.48 -11.52
C PHE A 307 10.69 1.00 -11.90
N LEU A 308 9.44 0.59 -12.11
CA LEU A 308 9.03 -0.76 -12.50
C LEU A 308 8.26 -0.75 -13.83
N ASP A 309 8.33 -1.86 -14.55
CA ASP A 309 7.45 -2.15 -15.69
C ASP A 309 6.29 -3.05 -15.23
N TYR A 310 5.08 -2.51 -15.13
CA TYR A 310 3.88 -3.30 -14.75
C TYR A 310 3.17 -3.97 -15.95
N GLY A 311 3.73 -3.87 -17.17
CA GLY A 311 3.12 -4.47 -18.37
C GLY A 311 1.90 -3.69 -18.89
N MET A 312 1.59 -2.53 -18.30
CA MET A 312 0.39 -1.71 -18.58
C MET A 312 0.37 -1.08 -19.98
N GLN A 313 1.50 -1.10 -20.67
CA GLN A 313 1.66 -0.69 -22.07
C GLN A 313 1.30 -1.80 -23.08
N ASP A 314 1.12 -3.05 -22.63
CA ASP A 314 0.67 -4.13 -23.51
C ASP A 314 -0.80 -3.86 -23.94
N PRO A 315 -1.12 -3.89 -25.25
CA PRO A 315 -2.46 -3.58 -25.73
C PRO A 315 -3.54 -4.56 -25.22
N ARG A 316 -3.15 -5.73 -24.70
CA ARG A 316 -4.05 -6.73 -24.11
C ARG A 316 -4.30 -6.49 -22.62
N PHE A 317 -3.48 -5.65 -21.95
CA PHE A 317 -3.52 -5.47 -20.50
C PHE A 317 -4.88 -4.97 -20.02
N GLU A 318 -5.42 -3.92 -20.65
CA GLU A 318 -6.68 -3.30 -20.24
C GLU A 318 -7.83 -4.31 -20.19
N ASP A 319 -8.08 -5.02 -21.30
CA ASP A 319 -9.19 -5.97 -21.39
C ASP A 319 -8.99 -7.19 -20.49
N ALA A 320 -7.76 -7.68 -20.35
CA ALA A 320 -7.46 -8.79 -19.46
C ALA A 320 -7.65 -8.39 -17.99
N TRP A 321 -7.18 -7.22 -17.59
CA TRP A 321 -7.30 -6.71 -16.22
C TRP A 321 -8.75 -6.40 -15.86
N VAL A 322 -9.51 -5.78 -16.77
CA VAL A 322 -10.94 -5.54 -16.56
C VAL A 322 -11.71 -6.86 -16.48
N ASN A 323 -11.43 -7.83 -17.34
CA ASN A 323 -12.05 -9.16 -17.26
C ASN A 323 -11.79 -9.82 -15.90
N TYR A 324 -10.53 -9.83 -15.46
CA TYR A 324 -10.15 -10.32 -14.14
C TYR A 324 -10.86 -9.60 -13.00
N GLY A 325 -10.86 -8.26 -12.99
CA GLY A 325 -11.53 -7.47 -11.96
C GLY A 325 -13.04 -7.71 -11.95
N LYS A 326 -13.69 -7.86 -13.12
CA LYS A 326 -15.11 -8.23 -13.19
C LYS A 326 -15.39 -9.58 -12.55
N ILE A 327 -14.54 -10.58 -12.80
CA ILE A 327 -14.66 -11.91 -12.18
C ILE A 327 -14.52 -11.80 -10.66
N VAL A 328 -13.43 -11.21 -10.18
CA VAL A 328 -13.16 -11.08 -8.73
C VAL A 328 -14.26 -10.30 -8.01
N MET A 329 -14.68 -9.15 -8.54
CA MET A 329 -15.76 -8.37 -7.95
C MET A 329 -17.07 -9.14 -7.94
N SER A 330 -17.42 -9.86 -9.00
CA SER A 330 -18.65 -10.66 -9.00
C SER A 330 -18.66 -11.74 -7.91
N HIS A 331 -17.51 -12.36 -7.65
CA HIS A 331 -17.37 -13.41 -6.64
C HIS A 331 -17.41 -12.88 -5.20
N PHE A 332 -16.90 -11.67 -4.95
CA PHE A 332 -16.59 -11.22 -3.58
C PHE A 332 -17.21 -9.86 -3.17
N ALA A 333 -17.81 -9.09 -4.10
CA ALA A 333 -18.39 -7.77 -3.80
C ALA A 333 -19.54 -7.80 -2.79
N ASP A 334 -20.19 -8.94 -2.60
CA ASP A 334 -21.21 -9.11 -1.57
C ASP A 334 -20.63 -8.92 -0.17
N ARG A 335 -19.34 -9.25 0.04
CA ARG A 335 -18.67 -9.25 1.35
C ARG A 335 -17.59 -8.17 1.50
N VAL A 336 -17.08 -7.63 0.41
CA VAL A 336 -15.96 -6.68 0.41
C VAL A 336 -16.45 -5.23 0.38
N PRO A 337 -16.26 -4.44 1.46
CA PRO A 337 -16.65 -3.03 1.53
C PRO A 337 -15.77 -2.06 0.77
N ILE A 338 -14.48 -2.36 0.60
CA ILE A 338 -13.48 -1.41 0.09
C ILE A 338 -12.60 -2.13 -0.93
N TRP A 339 -12.49 -1.51 -2.11
CA TRP A 339 -11.76 -2.00 -3.26
C TRP A 339 -10.70 -0.99 -3.67
N VAL A 340 -9.49 -1.50 -3.92
CA VAL A 340 -8.44 -0.78 -4.64
C VAL A 340 -8.23 -1.50 -5.95
N THR A 341 -8.34 -0.80 -7.09
CA THR A 341 -8.15 -1.45 -8.39
C THR A 341 -6.68 -1.77 -8.64
N ILE A 342 -5.79 -0.84 -8.33
CA ILE A 342 -4.35 -1.01 -8.55
C ILE A 342 -3.57 -0.27 -7.47
N ASN A 343 -2.55 -0.94 -6.94
CA ASN A 343 -1.57 -0.34 -6.03
C ASN A 343 -0.57 0.53 -6.81
N GLU A 344 -0.32 1.75 -6.33
CA GLU A 344 0.79 2.61 -6.75
C GLU A 344 1.11 2.61 -8.26
N PRO A 345 0.15 2.87 -9.18
CA PRO A 345 0.34 2.69 -10.61
C PRO A 345 1.42 3.61 -11.20
N VAL A 346 1.74 4.72 -10.51
CA VAL A 346 2.86 5.61 -10.87
C VAL A 346 4.19 4.87 -10.90
N THR A 347 4.42 3.95 -9.96
CA THR A 347 5.67 3.18 -9.86
C THR A 347 5.87 2.25 -11.08
N GLY A 348 4.77 1.88 -11.74
CA GLY A 348 4.74 1.04 -12.94
C GLY A 348 4.76 1.78 -14.28
N ILE A 349 4.88 3.12 -14.29
CA ILE A 349 4.85 3.90 -15.55
C ILE A 349 6.18 3.75 -16.30
N ASP A 350 6.20 2.83 -17.27
CA ASP A 350 7.23 2.72 -18.32
C ASP A 350 6.97 3.68 -19.49
N LYS A 351 5.71 3.87 -19.88
CA LYS A 351 5.30 4.65 -21.06
C LYS A 351 4.12 5.56 -20.78
N GLY A 352 3.97 6.64 -21.55
CA GLY A 352 2.82 7.54 -21.43
C GLY A 352 1.48 6.80 -21.64
N ALA A 353 1.44 5.87 -22.60
CA ALA A 353 0.26 5.04 -22.87
C ALA A 353 -0.19 4.17 -21.67
N SER A 354 0.73 3.79 -20.77
CA SER A 354 0.39 3.01 -19.56
C SER A 354 -0.61 3.74 -18.67
N VAL A 355 -0.52 5.08 -18.60
CA VAL A 355 -1.42 5.89 -17.77
C VAL A 355 -2.85 5.84 -18.30
N TYR A 356 -3.03 5.94 -19.62
CA TYR A 356 -4.35 5.82 -20.24
C TYR A 356 -4.97 4.43 -20.02
N THR A 357 -4.19 3.36 -20.19
CA THR A 357 -4.63 1.98 -19.91
C THR A 357 -5.19 1.84 -18.49
N VAL A 358 -4.48 2.36 -17.49
CA VAL A 358 -4.89 2.28 -16.09
C VAL A 358 -6.12 3.13 -15.81
N LEU A 359 -6.15 4.39 -16.28
CA LEU A 359 -7.31 5.27 -16.09
C LEU A 359 -8.58 4.65 -16.66
N LYS A 360 -8.51 4.16 -17.90
CA LYS A 360 -9.65 3.55 -18.59
C LYS A 360 -10.07 2.23 -17.95
N GLY A 361 -9.11 1.36 -17.59
CA GLY A 361 -9.41 0.11 -16.90
C GLY A 361 -10.04 0.34 -15.51
N HIS A 362 -9.54 1.30 -14.74
CA HIS A 362 -10.11 1.68 -13.45
C HIS A 362 -11.55 2.19 -13.62
N ALA A 363 -11.79 3.11 -14.55
CA ALA A 363 -13.13 3.64 -14.82
C ALA A 363 -14.10 2.52 -15.24
N ARG A 364 -13.68 1.58 -16.12
CA ARG A 364 -14.47 0.39 -16.50
C ARG A 364 -14.83 -0.49 -15.30
N LEU A 365 -13.90 -0.69 -14.36
CA LEU A 365 -14.16 -1.48 -13.14
C LEU A 365 -15.07 -0.75 -12.16
N SER A 366 -14.93 0.57 -12.04
CA SER A 366 -15.80 1.41 -11.21
C SER A 366 -17.25 1.41 -11.72
N HIS A 367 -17.45 1.63 -13.02
CA HIS A 367 -18.77 1.51 -13.64
C HIS A 367 -19.34 0.10 -13.49
N PHE A 368 -18.53 -0.95 -13.66
CA PHE A 368 -19.00 -2.31 -13.41
C PHE A 368 -19.49 -2.50 -11.97
N TYR A 369 -18.72 -2.02 -10.98
CA TYR A 369 -19.06 -2.15 -9.58
C TYR A 369 -20.33 -1.37 -9.21
N HIS A 370 -20.42 -0.10 -9.58
CA HIS A 370 -21.54 0.78 -9.19
C HIS A 370 -22.77 0.60 -10.08
N ASP A 371 -22.59 0.46 -11.39
CA ASP A 371 -23.70 0.47 -12.35
C ASP A 371 -24.22 -0.94 -12.68
N GLU A 372 -23.35 -1.93 -12.82
CA GLU A 372 -23.77 -3.30 -13.17
C GLU A 372 -24.03 -4.14 -11.92
N ILE A 373 -23.08 -4.20 -10.99
CA ILE A 373 -23.19 -4.97 -9.73
C ILE A 373 -24.13 -4.31 -8.73
N LYS A 374 -24.29 -2.97 -8.77
CA LYS A 374 -24.97 -2.18 -7.74
C LYS A 374 -24.30 -2.31 -6.37
N GLY A 375 -22.97 -2.29 -6.38
CA GLY A 375 -22.13 -2.24 -5.19
C GLY A 375 -22.42 -1.00 -4.34
N LYS A 376 -22.31 -1.16 -3.02
CA LYS A 376 -22.53 -0.11 -2.00
C LYS A 376 -21.26 0.20 -1.21
N GLY A 377 -20.18 -0.54 -1.48
CA GLY A 377 -18.86 -0.28 -0.95
C GLY A 377 -18.19 0.89 -1.68
N LYS A 378 -16.88 0.99 -1.52
CA LYS A 378 -16.05 2.05 -2.10
C LYS A 378 -14.99 1.48 -3.02
N ILE A 379 -14.66 2.19 -4.09
CA ILE A 379 -13.60 1.84 -5.04
C ILE A 379 -12.63 3.02 -5.25
N ALA A 380 -11.33 2.76 -5.32
CA ALA A 380 -10.30 3.75 -5.65
C ALA A 380 -9.11 3.13 -6.41
N ALA A 381 -8.23 3.98 -6.93
CA ALA A 381 -6.86 3.63 -7.33
C ALA A 381 -5.89 4.29 -6.34
N GLN A 382 -4.90 3.54 -5.86
CA GLN A 382 -3.98 3.93 -4.78
C GLN A 382 -2.78 4.70 -5.33
N GLN A 383 -2.31 5.72 -4.61
CA GLN A 383 -1.31 6.69 -5.10
C GLN A 383 -0.03 6.68 -4.25
N TYR A 384 1.13 6.60 -4.90
CA TYR A 384 2.45 6.54 -4.22
C TYR A 384 2.97 7.90 -3.72
N SER A 385 2.79 8.99 -4.48
CA SER A 385 3.46 10.27 -4.19
C SER A 385 2.67 11.50 -4.61
N ASN A 386 2.59 12.49 -3.70
CA ASN A 386 1.92 13.79 -3.88
C ASN A 386 2.47 14.63 -5.04
N ALA A 387 3.72 14.43 -5.43
CA ALA A 387 4.32 15.19 -6.53
C ALA A 387 3.80 14.74 -7.90
N GLU A 388 3.32 13.50 -8.00
CA GLU A 388 2.97 12.84 -9.25
C GLU A 388 1.52 12.36 -9.28
N VAL A 389 0.76 12.52 -8.17
CA VAL A 389 -0.65 12.11 -8.09
C VAL A 389 -1.53 12.71 -9.18
N GLY A 390 -1.22 13.92 -9.67
CA GLY A 390 -2.00 14.58 -10.72
C GLY A 390 -2.05 13.78 -12.03
N ILE A 391 -1.09 12.88 -12.28
CA ILE A 391 -1.05 12.01 -13.46
C ILE A 391 -2.32 11.14 -13.56
N PHE A 392 -2.83 10.67 -12.41
CA PHE A 392 -4.06 9.89 -12.35
C PHE A 392 -5.22 10.68 -11.74
N ALA A 393 -4.98 11.38 -10.64
CA ALA A 393 -6.02 12.01 -9.83
C ALA A 393 -6.78 13.13 -10.56
N ASN A 394 -6.15 13.84 -11.50
CA ASN A 394 -6.83 14.89 -12.26
C ASN A 394 -8.03 14.33 -13.05
N ALA A 395 -7.84 13.23 -13.77
CA ALA A 395 -8.92 12.62 -14.54
C ALA A 395 -9.98 12.01 -13.62
N LEU A 396 -9.55 11.30 -12.57
CA LEU A 396 -10.44 10.55 -11.68
C LEU A 396 -11.31 11.41 -10.77
N PHE A 397 -10.83 12.57 -10.31
CA PHE A 397 -11.53 13.40 -9.33
C PHE A 397 -11.99 14.75 -9.88
N LEU A 398 -11.30 15.29 -10.90
CA LEU A 398 -11.56 16.63 -11.41
C LEU A 398 -12.11 16.65 -12.84
N GLY A 399 -12.09 15.51 -13.54
CA GLY A 399 -12.38 15.45 -14.98
C GLY A 399 -11.42 16.32 -15.79
N GLN A 400 -10.18 16.44 -15.34
CA GLN A 400 -9.14 17.26 -15.97
C GLN A 400 -8.09 16.39 -16.65
N ASP A 401 -7.52 16.93 -17.72
CA ASP A 401 -6.42 16.32 -18.47
C ASP A 401 -5.14 16.19 -17.60
N TYR A 402 -4.17 15.44 -18.11
CA TYR A 402 -2.89 15.23 -17.46
C TYR A 402 -2.17 16.55 -17.14
N PRO A 403 -1.33 16.58 -16.09
CA PRO A 403 -0.42 17.70 -15.85
C PRO A 403 0.43 18.01 -17.09
N ASP A 404 0.63 19.29 -17.40
CA ASP A 404 1.39 19.70 -18.60
C ASP A 404 2.82 19.12 -18.63
N ILE A 405 3.44 18.99 -17.45
CA ILE A 405 4.78 18.38 -17.33
C ILE A 405 4.79 16.92 -17.79
N PHE A 406 3.75 16.14 -17.49
CA PHE A 406 3.64 14.76 -17.93
C PHE A 406 3.55 14.67 -19.46
N LYS A 407 2.72 15.52 -20.08
CA LYS A 407 2.56 15.59 -21.54
C LYS A 407 3.85 16.00 -22.26
N LEU A 408 4.66 16.85 -21.63
CA LEU A 408 5.97 17.25 -22.14
C LEU A 408 7.00 16.12 -22.01
N SER A 409 7.03 15.44 -20.87
CA SER A 409 8.04 14.42 -20.57
C SER A 409 7.78 13.10 -21.31
N LEU A 410 6.53 12.64 -21.42
CA LEU A 410 6.21 11.38 -22.09
C LEU A 410 5.40 11.64 -23.37
N PRO A 411 6.05 11.89 -24.53
CA PRO A 411 5.36 12.26 -25.77
C PRO A 411 4.52 11.12 -26.36
N ASP A 412 4.65 9.89 -25.87
CA ASP A 412 3.83 8.74 -26.24
C ASP A 412 2.57 8.59 -25.37
N TYR A 413 2.21 9.62 -24.58
CA TYR A 413 0.92 9.69 -23.90
C TYR A 413 -0.25 9.66 -24.90
N VAL A 414 -1.37 9.10 -24.46
CA VAL A 414 -2.63 9.08 -25.23
C VAL A 414 -3.48 10.26 -24.75
N PRO A 415 -3.79 11.27 -25.60
CA PRO A 415 -4.61 12.40 -25.18
C PRO A 415 -6.01 11.98 -24.72
N LEU A 416 -6.48 12.55 -23.60
CA LEU A 416 -7.84 12.33 -23.11
C LEU A 416 -8.83 13.19 -23.89
N SER A 417 -9.82 12.55 -24.53
CA SER A 417 -10.93 13.25 -25.15
C SER A 417 -11.90 13.79 -24.10
N ALA A 418 -12.84 14.64 -24.52
CA ALA A 418 -13.91 15.09 -23.63
C ALA A 418 -14.79 13.92 -23.12
N GLU A 419 -14.99 12.89 -23.96
CA GLU A 419 -15.72 11.68 -23.58
C GLU A 419 -14.94 10.85 -22.56
N ASP A 420 -13.61 10.74 -22.72
CA ASP A 420 -12.77 10.05 -21.74
C ASP A 420 -12.83 10.74 -20.37
N LEU A 421 -12.70 12.07 -20.34
CA LEU A 421 -12.76 12.85 -19.11
C LEU A 421 -14.13 12.75 -18.43
N GLU A 422 -15.22 12.76 -19.21
CA GLU A 422 -16.57 12.56 -18.67
C GLU A 422 -16.74 11.14 -18.10
N TYR A 423 -16.22 10.13 -18.79
CA TYR A 423 -16.29 8.73 -18.37
C TYR A 423 -15.41 8.40 -17.14
N MET A 424 -14.26 9.07 -16.99
CA MET A 424 -13.32 8.81 -15.89
C MET A 424 -13.61 9.66 -14.65
N ASN A 425 -14.28 10.80 -14.80
CA ASN A 425 -14.52 11.71 -13.68
C ASN A 425 -15.48 11.12 -12.66
N GLY A 426 -15.09 11.13 -11.39
CA GLY A 426 -15.89 10.63 -10.29
C GLY A 426 -15.91 9.11 -10.18
N THR A 427 -15.01 8.39 -10.87
CA THR A 427 -14.95 6.92 -10.78
C THR A 427 -14.16 6.41 -9.57
N ALA A 428 -13.54 7.31 -8.78
CA ALA A 428 -12.91 6.99 -7.51
C ALA A 428 -13.69 7.61 -6.33
N ASP A 429 -14.18 6.77 -5.41
CA ASP A 429 -15.03 7.18 -4.27
C ASP A 429 -14.23 7.86 -3.14
N TYR A 430 -12.92 7.61 -3.09
CA TYR A 430 -12.00 8.15 -2.09
C TYR A 430 -10.59 8.25 -2.67
N PHE A 431 -9.78 9.12 -2.09
CA PHE A 431 -8.37 9.25 -2.42
C PHE A 431 -7.56 8.28 -1.55
N ALA A 432 -6.94 7.28 -2.17
CA ALA A 432 -6.03 6.35 -1.50
C ALA A 432 -4.59 6.84 -1.68
N VAL A 433 -3.85 7.05 -0.59
CA VAL A 433 -2.46 7.52 -0.62
C VAL A 433 -1.55 6.72 0.30
N ASP A 434 -0.39 6.36 -0.20
CA ASP A 434 0.65 5.63 0.52
C ASP A 434 1.64 6.61 1.12
N ALA A 435 1.32 7.05 2.32
CA ALA A 435 1.95 8.19 2.94
C ALA A 435 3.08 7.72 3.88
N TYR A 436 4.16 7.16 3.30
CA TYR A 436 5.32 6.71 4.08
C TYR A 436 6.18 7.86 4.60
N THR A 437 6.45 8.85 3.76
CA THR A 437 7.38 9.95 4.04
C THR A 437 7.02 11.20 3.22
N ALA A 438 7.63 12.33 3.54
CA ALA A 438 7.71 13.46 2.64
C ALA A 438 9.00 13.42 1.79
N THR A 439 9.08 14.31 0.81
CA THR A 439 10.30 14.62 0.05
C THR A 439 10.39 16.13 -0.12
N ILE A 440 11.55 16.74 0.13
CA ILE A 440 11.74 18.17 -0.17
C ILE A 440 12.01 18.29 -1.66
N ILE A 441 11.21 19.10 -2.35
CA ILE A 441 11.27 19.27 -3.79
C ILE A 441 11.66 20.71 -4.11
N SER A 442 12.60 20.90 -5.03
CA SER A 442 12.98 22.21 -5.57
C SER A 442 13.09 22.19 -7.09
N SER A 443 12.97 23.35 -7.71
CA SER A 443 13.00 23.48 -9.17
C SER A 443 14.37 23.10 -9.73
N SER A 444 14.40 22.49 -10.92
CA SER A 444 15.65 22.24 -11.64
C SER A 444 16.37 23.57 -11.97
N PRO A 445 17.72 23.60 -11.99
CA PRO A 445 18.48 24.83 -12.23
C PRO A 445 18.19 25.53 -13.56
N GLY A 446 17.83 24.76 -14.60
CA GLY A 446 17.43 25.26 -15.93
C GLY A 446 15.92 25.53 -16.08
N GLY A 447 15.13 25.27 -15.03
CA GLY A 447 13.67 25.31 -15.08
C GLY A 447 13.05 24.00 -15.57
N ILE A 448 11.87 23.68 -15.03
CA ILE A 448 11.18 22.40 -15.25
C ILE A 448 10.91 22.15 -16.75
N GLN A 449 10.50 23.18 -17.50
CA GLN A 449 10.18 23.05 -18.93
C GLN A 449 11.39 22.73 -19.81
N GLU A 450 12.57 23.27 -19.46
CA GLU A 450 13.77 23.02 -20.25
C GLU A 450 14.27 21.59 -20.02
N CYS A 451 14.26 21.15 -18.75
CA CYS A 451 14.52 19.75 -18.42
C CYS A 451 13.56 18.80 -19.14
N ALA A 452 12.26 19.10 -19.15
CA ALA A 452 11.25 18.21 -19.75
C ALA A 452 11.44 18.02 -21.26
N ARG A 453 12.06 18.98 -21.95
CA ARG A 453 12.38 18.88 -23.39
C ARG A 453 13.69 18.12 -23.65
N ASN A 454 14.49 17.87 -22.62
CA ASN A 454 15.78 17.20 -22.71
C ASN A 454 15.75 15.83 -22.02
N GLN A 455 15.43 14.77 -22.77
CA GLN A 455 15.42 13.40 -22.25
C GLN A 455 16.79 12.88 -21.76
N SER A 456 17.87 13.62 -22.00
CA SER A 456 19.20 13.30 -21.46
C SER A 456 19.53 14.04 -20.17
N ASP A 457 18.63 14.92 -19.70
CA ASP A 457 18.79 15.61 -18.41
C ASP A 457 18.71 14.59 -17.27
N PRO A 458 19.62 14.63 -16.27
CA PRO A 458 19.61 13.68 -15.16
C PRO A 458 18.38 13.78 -14.25
N LEU A 459 17.61 14.88 -14.31
CA LEU A 459 16.37 15.07 -13.56
C LEU A 459 15.13 14.69 -14.35
N PHE A 460 15.26 14.36 -15.64
CA PHE A 460 14.16 13.89 -16.45
C PHE A 460 13.66 12.51 -15.94
N PRO A 461 12.35 12.23 -15.92
CA PRO A 461 11.23 13.04 -16.42
C PRO A 461 10.55 13.93 -15.36
N SER A 462 10.80 13.71 -14.06
CA SER A 462 10.14 14.47 -12.99
C SER A 462 10.59 15.93 -12.94
N CYS A 463 11.79 16.22 -13.46
CA CYS A 463 12.38 17.54 -13.63
C CYS A 463 12.44 18.40 -12.37
N VAL A 464 12.60 17.73 -11.23
CA VAL A 464 12.71 18.33 -9.92
C VAL A 464 13.91 17.78 -9.17
N LEU A 465 14.48 18.60 -8.30
CA LEU A 465 15.49 18.18 -7.35
C LEU A 465 14.80 17.70 -6.08
N THR A 466 15.10 16.48 -5.66
CA THR A 466 14.67 15.93 -4.38
C THR A 466 15.78 16.00 -3.35
N SER A 467 15.46 16.40 -2.13
CA SER A 467 16.40 16.43 -1.00
C SER A 467 15.77 15.86 0.26
N THR A 468 16.61 15.26 1.11
CA THR A 468 16.29 14.88 2.49
C THR A 468 16.86 15.88 3.50
N VAL A 469 17.57 16.89 3.01
CA VAL A 469 18.20 17.93 3.83
C VAL A 469 17.58 19.28 3.47
N ASP A 470 17.18 20.03 4.49
CA ASP A 470 16.62 21.36 4.34
C ASP A 470 17.70 22.40 3.97
N SER A 471 17.28 23.65 3.73
CA SER A 471 18.20 24.75 3.38
C SER A 471 19.21 25.10 4.49
N ASN A 472 19.01 24.60 5.71
CA ASN A 472 19.87 24.85 6.87
C ASN A 472 20.82 23.67 7.17
N GLY A 473 20.75 22.59 6.39
CA GLY A 473 21.60 21.41 6.57
C GLY A 473 21.02 20.35 7.52
N TRP A 474 19.76 20.47 7.94
CA TRP A 474 19.11 19.49 8.80
C TRP A 474 18.35 18.43 8.01
N GLN A 475 18.38 17.19 8.49
CA GLN A 475 17.45 16.16 8.01
C GLN A 475 16.03 16.55 8.42
N PHE A 476 15.11 16.42 7.48
CA PHE A 476 13.69 16.74 7.65
C PHE A 476 12.90 15.73 8.50
N GLY A 477 13.50 14.59 8.86
CA GLY A 477 12.91 13.57 9.71
C GLY A 477 13.93 12.52 10.17
N TYR A 478 13.48 11.58 11.02
CA TYR A 478 14.29 10.43 11.44
C TYR A 478 14.27 9.32 10.39
N ARG A 479 15.45 8.86 9.94
CA ARG A 479 15.60 7.93 8.80
C ARG A 479 15.38 6.47 9.20
N SER A 480 14.67 5.73 8.36
CA SER A 480 14.47 4.27 8.44
C SER A 480 15.56 3.45 7.70
N GLN A 481 15.41 2.12 7.68
CA GLN A 481 16.23 1.20 6.88
C GLN A 481 16.10 1.46 5.36
N ALA A 482 14.88 1.71 4.86
CA ALA A 482 14.55 1.72 3.43
C ALA A 482 14.08 3.08 2.89
N GLY A 483 14.62 4.16 3.45
CA GLY A 483 14.44 5.51 2.89
C GLY A 483 13.17 6.26 3.32
N ALA A 484 12.26 5.64 4.07
CA ALA A 484 11.17 6.34 4.76
C ALA A 484 11.72 7.20 5.92
N TYR A 485 11.11 8.35 6.18
CA TYR A 485 11.45 9.24 7.30
C TYR A 485 10.21 9.59 8.13
N THR A 486 10.38 9.68 9.45
CA THR A 486 9.31 10.16 10.34
C THR A 486 9.03 11.63 10.09
N THR A 487 7.94 11.94 9.36
CA THR A 487 7.62 13.27 8.83
C THR A 487 6.16 13.70 9.08
N PRO A 488 5.64 13.60 10.32
CA PRO A 488 4.21 13.78 10.62
C PRO A 488 3.65 15.19 10.29
N SER A 489 4.44 16.25 10.43
CA SER A 489 4.02 17.61 10.06
C SER A 489 3.77 17.76 8.56
N TYR A 490 4.58 17.09 7.73
CA TYR A 490 4.43 17.09 6.29
C TYR A 490 3.27 16.19 5.84
N LEU A 491 3.00 15.10 6.56
CA LEU A 491 1.79 14.31 6.36
C LEU A 491 0.54 15.18 6.51
N ARG A 492 0.39 15.89 7.64
CA ARG A 492 -0.77 16.77 7.88
C ARG A 492 -0.94 17.81 6.77
N THR A 493 0.16 18.45 6.36
CA THR A 493 0.17 19.42 5.25
C THR A 493 -0.29 18.77 3.94
N SER A 494 0.20 17.57 3.64
CA SER A 494 -0.14 16.82 2.44
C SER A 494 -1.61 16.43 2.41
N LEU A 495 -2.15 15.92 3.53
CA LEU A 495 -3.58 15.59 3.65
C LEU A 495 -4.47 16.82 3.43
N ASN A 496 -4.07 17.97 3.97
CA ASN A 496 -4.77 19.23 3.73
C ASN A 496 -4.78 19.62 2.26
N TRP A 497 -3.64 19.49 1.56
CA TRP A 497 -3.54 19.78 0.13
C TRP A 497 -4.38 18.82 -0.71
N ILE A 498 -4.30 17.51 -0.48
CA ILE A 498 -5.10 16.48 -1.19
C ILE A 498 -6.59 16.80 -1.04
N TRP A 499 -7.04 16.99 0.21
CA TRP A 499 -8.45 17.28 0.51
C TRP A 499 -8.92 18.55 -0.18
N ASN A 500 -8.12 19.62 -0.12
CA ASN A 500 -8.50 20.88 -0.73
C ASN A 500 -8.43 20.87 -2.26
N THR A 501 -7.65 19.99 -2.86
CA THR A 501 -7.50 19.88 -4.31
C THR A 501 -8.57 18.97 -4.91
N TYR A 502 -8.67 17.73 -4.42
CA TYR A 502 -9.47 16.68 -5.04
C TYR A 502 -10.86 16.50 -4.41
N LYS A 503 -11.13 17.15 -3.27
CA LYS A 503 -12.45 17.20 -2.60
C LYS A 503 -13.07 15.82 -2.31
N ALA A 504 -12.25 14.79 -2.17
CA ALA A 504 -12.66 13.42 -1.85
C ALA A 504 -12.14 13.00 -0.47
N PRO A 505 -12.88 12.15 0.28
CA PRO A 505 -12.37 11.57 1.53
C PRO A 505 -11.04 10.85 1.30
N ILE A 506 -10.13 10.90 2.27
CA ILE A 506 -8.78 10.36 2.13
C ILE A 506 -8.63 9.10 2.98
N ILE A 507 -8.14 8.01 2.39
CA ILE A 507 -7.61 6.87 3.12
C ILE A 507 -6.09 6.89 2.96
N VAL A 508 -5.38 6.91 4.09
CA VAL A 508 -3.95 6.60 4.11
C VAL A 508 -3.82 5.09 3.96
N SER A 509 -3.72 4.63 2.70
CA SER A 509 -3.83 3.21 2.33
C SER A 509 -2.62 2.41 2.72
N GLU A 510 -1.47 3.04 2.90
CA GLU A 510 -0.29 2.48 3.54
C GLU A 510 0.51 3.55 4.27
N PHE A 511 1.04 3.18 5.44
CA PHE A 511 2.09 3.89 6.14
C PHE A 511 2.82 2.91 7.06
N GLY A 512 4.15 3.01 7.13
CA GLY A 512 4.98 2.04 7.83
C GLY A 512 6.42 2.50 8.00
N PHE A 513 7.16 1.85 8.89
CA PHE A 513 8.51 2.27 9.23
C PHE A 513 9.43 1.09 9.52
N PRO A 514 10.43 0.79 8.66
CA PRO A 514 11.35 -0.30 8.90
C PRO A 514 12.52 0.17 9.76
N VAL A 515 12.58 -0.29 11.01
CA VAL A 515 13.61 0.15 11.97
C VAL A 515 14.99 -0.30 11.49
N ASN A 516 15.92 0.66 11.45
CA ASN A 516 17.27 0.43 10.94
C ASN A 516 18.02 -0.65 11.74
N GLY A 517 18.47 -1.70 11.05
CA GLY A 517 19.20 -2.83 11.64
C GLY A 517 18.38 -3.76 12.54
N GLU A 518 17.05 -3.69 12.52
CA GLU A 518 16.19 -4.46 13.43
C GLU A 518 16.33 -5.97 13.27
N THR A 519 16.48 -6.47 12.05
CA THR A 519 16.57 -7.91 11.73
C THR A 519 17.84 -8.57 12.26
N SER A 520 18.86 -7.78 12.59
CA SER A 520 20.11 -8.25 13.19
C SER A 520 20.03 -8.37 14.72
N LEU A 521 18.95 -7.91 15.35
CA LEU A 521 18.79 -7.93 16.80
C LEU A 521 18.27 -9.29 17.31
N PRO A 522 18.59 -9.68 18.55
CA PRO A 522 17.90 -10.78 19.22
C PRO A 522 16.39 -10.53 19.29
N LEU A 523 15.58 -11.61 19.21
CA LEU A 523 14.12 -11.52 19.15
C LEU A 523 13.50 -10.58 20.20
N GLN A 524 13.96 -10.62 21.45
CA GLN A 524 13.37 -9.77 22.50
C GLN A 524 13.66 -8.27 22.29
N GLU A 525 14.81 -7.95 21.69
CA GLU A 525 15.19 -6.57 21.37
C GLU A 525 14.47 -6.10 20.09
N ALA A 526 14.40 -6.95 19.06
CA ALA A 526 13.64 -6.67 17.84
C ALA A 526 12.14 -6.44 18.09
N ARG A 527 11.59 -7.07 19.14
CA ARG A 527 10.19 -6.85 19.56
C ARG A 527 9.96 -5.54 20.29
N TYR A 528 11.00 -4.87 20.80
CA TYR A 528 10.90 -3.61 21.54
C TYR A 528 11.22 -2.43 20.61
N ASP A 529 10.50 -2.36 19.49
CA ASP A 529 10.72 -1.50 18.34
C ASP A 529 10.18 -0.06 18.51
N SER A 530 10.57 0.62 19.59
CA SER A 530 10.09 1.98 19.91
C SER A 530 10.17 3.00 18.76
N PRO A 531 11.19 3.01 17.85
CA PRO A 531 11.17 3.95 16.73
C PRO A 531 9.99 3.75 15.77
N ARG A 532 9.52 2.50 15.59
CA ARG A 532 8.31 2.21 14.81
C ARG A 532 7.06 2.65 15.57
N SER A 533 7.01 2.48 16.89
CA SER A 533 5.93 3.05 17.73
C SER A 533 5.85 4.57 17.57
N GLU A 534 6.96 5.27 17.69
CA GLU A 534 7.01 6.74 17.56
C GLU A 534 6.52 7.21 16.18
N TYR A 535 6.90 6.52 15.11
CA TYR A 535 6.39 6.77 13.77
C TYR A 535 4.86 6.63 13.70
N TYR A 536 4.31 5.48 14.08
CA TYR A 536 2.87 5.22 14.01
C TYR A 536 2.08 6.21 14.86
N LEU A 537 2.49 6.45 16.10
CA LEU A 537 1.79 7.35 17.01
C LEU A 537 1.82 8.81 16.53
N SER A 538 2.95 9.28 15.99
CA SER A 538 3.05 10.64 15.46
C SER A 538 2.25 10.84 14.18
N TYR A 539 2.17 9.83 13.30
CA TYR A 539 1.36 9.87 12.09
C TYR A 539 -0.14 9.85 12.43
N MET A 540 -0.56 8.98 13.34
CA MET A 540 -1.95 8.92 13.81
C MET A 540 -2.37 10.24 14.50
N GLN A 541 -1.47 10.85 15.28
CA GLN A 541 -1.71 12.18 15.84
C GLN A 541 -1.87 13.24 14.74
N ALA A 542 -0.99 13.25 13.74
CA ALA A 542 -1.07 14.20 12.62
C ALA A 542 -2.38 14.05 11.82
N MET A 543 -2.87 12.82 11.65
CA MET A 543 -4.18 12.56 11.04
C MET A 543 -5.33 13.10 11.90
N LEU A 544 -5.30 12.88 13.22
CA LEU A 544 -6.30 13.46 14.14
C LEU A 544 -6.29 14.99 14.09
N GLN A 545 -5.12 15.61 14.08
CA GLN A 545 -5.02 17.06 13.91
C GLN A 545 -5.56 17.53 12.56
N ALA A 546 -5.28 16.80 11.47
CA ALA A 546 -5.88 17.11 10.16
C ALA A 546 -7.41 17.05 10.20
N ILE A 547 -7.98 16.04 10.88
CA ILE A 547 -9.43 15.90 11.06
C ILE A 547 -10.00 17.07 11.86
N TRP A 548 -9.49 17.31 13.06
CA TRP A 548 -10.13 18.18 14.05
C TRP A 548 -9.74 19.66 13.96
N GLU A 549 -8.51 19.95 13.54
CA GLU A 549 -8.02 21.32 13.43
C GLU A 549 -8.16 21.86 12.00
N ASP A 550 -7.94 21.01 11.00
CA ASP A 550 -7.91 21.44 9.60
C ASP A 550 -9.18 21.08 8.81
N ASN A 551 -10.12 20.36 9.42
CA ASN A 551 -11.37 19.88 8.80
C ASN A 551 -11.13 19.03 7.53
N VAL A 552 -10.08 18.20 7.56
CA VAL A 552 -9.77 17.24 6.50
C VAL A 552 -10.52 15.94 6.75
N HIS A 553 -11.26 15.45 5.75
CA HIS A 553 -11.95 14.17 5.85
C HIS A 553 -10.98 13.00 5.64
N VAL A 554 -10.21 12.66 6.68
CA VAL A 554 -9.43 11.41 6.73
C VAL A 554 -10.35 10.27 7.15
N LEU A 555 -10.71 9.43 6.18
CA LEU A 555 -11.64 8.31 6.33
C LEU A 555 -10.98 7.08 6.96
N GLY A 556 -9.66 6.89 6.82
CA GLY A 556 -9.00 5.70 7.34
C GLY A 556 -7.49 5.69 7.20
N ALA A 557 -6.88 4.68 7.83
CA ALA A 557 -5.45 4.43 7.81
C ALA A 557 -5.15 2.93 7.90
N PHE A 558 -4.18 2.47 7.10
CA PHE A 558 -3.75 1.07 7.05
C PHE A 558 -2.26 0.95 7.29
N ALA A 559 -1.88 0.28 8.36
CA ALA A 559 -0.48 0.07 8.69
C ALA A 559 0.15 -0.97 7.76
N TRP A 560 1.26 -0.60 7.11
CA TRP A 560 2.13 -1.52 6.39
C TRP A 560 3.26 -1.99 7.34
N SER A 561 3.29 -3.24 7.78
CA SER A 561 2.40 -4.36 7.44
C SER A 561 2.16 -5.29 8.62
N PHE A 562 1.29 -6.30 8.46
CA PHE A 562 0.92 -7.18 9.57
C PHE A 562 2.08 -7.99 10.16
N ALA A 563 3.11 -8.27 9.38
CA ALA A 563 4.28 -9.03 9.79
C ALA A 563 5.45 -8.74 8.85
N ASP A 564 6.67 -8.99 9.33
CA ASP A 564 7.87 -8.82 8.51
C ASP A 564 7.72 -9.69 7.27
N ASN A 565 7.81 -9.10 6.10
CA ASN A 565 7.51 -9.77 4.85
C ASN A 565 8.69 -9.69 3.87
N TRP A 566 8.48 -10.19 2.65
CA TRP A 566 9.47 -10.09 1.60
C TRP A 566 9.33 -8.74 0.88
N GLU A 567 10.19 -7.79 1.21
CA GLU A 567 10.17 -6.44 0.66
C GLU A 567 10.93 -6.42 -0.68
N PHE A 568 10.29 -7.02 -1.69
CA PHE A 568 10.74 -7.00 -3.09
C PHE A 568 12.18 -7.51 -3.31
N GLY A 569 12.59 -8.53 -2.58
CA GLY A 569 13.93 -9.12 -2.66
C GLY A 569 14.73 -9.01 -1.38
N ASP A 570 14.23 -8.27 -0.39
CA ASP A 570 14.89 -8.02 0.88
C ASP A 570 14.05 -8.49 2.08
N PHE A 571 14.69 -9.19 3.01
CA PHE A 571 14.11 -9.53 4.31
C PHE A 571 14.67 -8.67 5.45
N SER A 572 15.73 -7.89 5.19
CA SER A 572 16.35 -6.98 6.15
C SER A 572 15.50 -5.73 6.40
N THR A 573 14.71 -5.33 5.41
CA THR A 573 13.72 -4.26 5.49
C THR A 573 12.44 -4.76 6.16
N ALA A 574 12.47 -4.79 7.50
CA ALA A 574 11.37 -5.28 8.33
C ALA A 574 10.29 -4.20 8.58
N TYR A 575 9.24 -4.11 7.75
CA TYR A 575 8.11 -3.20 8.00
C TYR A 575 7.10 -3.70 9.04
N GLY A 576 7.16 -4.98 9.38
CA GLY A 576 6.06 -5.67 10.05
C GLY A 576 5.84 -5.26 11.49
N LEU A 577 4.58 -5.32 11.91
CA LEU A 577 4.12 -5.24 13.30
C LEU A 577 4.36 -6.56 14.07
N GLN A 578 4.86 -7.58 13.40
CA GLN A 578 5.25 -8.88 13.96
C GLN A 578 6.57 -9.33 13.36
N VAL A 579 7.44 -9.92 14.18
CA VAL A 579 8.61 -10.66 13.71
C VAL A 579 8.18 -12.01 13.16
N ILE A 580 8.77 -12.44 12.04
CA ILE A 580 8.64 -13.82 11.54
C ILE A 580 9.97 -14.56 11.69
N ASN A 581 9.92 -15.72 12.35
CA ASN A 581 11.01 -16.68 12.30
C ASN A 581 11.03 -17.32 10.91
N ARG A 582 12.04 -16.99 10.09
CA ARG A 582 12.13 -17.44 8.69
C ARG A 582 12.33 -18.95 8.52
N THR A 583 12.69 -19.67 9.59
CA THR A 583 12.84 -21.14 9.55
C THR A 583 11.56 -21.84 9.97
N SER A 584 10.92 -21.40 11.06
CA SER A 584 9.71 -22.06 11.61
C SER A 584 8.40 -21.44 11.15
N GLN A 585 8.44 -20.29 10.49
CA GLN A 585 7.28 -19.44 10.17
C GLN A 585 6.50 -19.00 11.43
N GLU A 586 7.09 -19.02 12.62
CA GLU A 586 6.44 -18.52 13.84
C GLU A 586 6.39 -16.98 13.86
N ARG A 587 5.28 -16.41 14.34
CA ARG A 587 5.05 -14.96 14.44
C ARG A 587 5.15 -14.50 15.90
N HIS A 588 5.79 -13.34 16.13
CA HIS A 588 5.84 -12.71 17.45
C HIS A 588 5.44 -11.23 17.38
N TYR A 589 4.52 -10.79 18.23
CA TYR A 589 4.11 -9.38 18.27
C TYR A 589 5.26 -8.46 18.68
N LYS A 590 5.38 -7.32 17.98
CA LYS A 590 6.24 -6.21 18.33
C LYS A 590 5.48 -5.15 19.16
N LYS A 591 6.22 -4.31 19.86
CA LYS A 591 5.70 -3.23 20.72
C LYS A 591 4.84 -2.25 19.92
N SER A 592 5.27 -1.87 18.72
CA SER A 592 4.53 -0.97 17.83
C SER A 592 3.10 -1.41 17.54
N PHE A 593 2.83 -2.71 17.47
CA PHE A 593 1.48 -3.22 17.25
C PHE A 593 0.57 -2.93 18.46
N PHE A 594 1.09 -3.15 19.67
CA PHE A 594 0.36 -2.81 20.89
C PHE A 594 0.09 -1.32 20.97
N ASP A 595 1.10 -0.49 20.72
CA ASP A 595 0.95 0.96 20.84
C ASP A 595 -0.02 1.53 19.81
N LEU A 596 0.07 1.11 18.54
CA LEU A 596 -0.83 1.53 17.48
C LEU A 596 -2.30 1.19 17.83
N MET A 597 -2.56 -0.06 18.23
CA MET A 597 -3.92 -0.50 18.54
C MET A 597 -4.43 0.06 19.86
N ASP A 598 -3.59 0.23 20.88
CA ASP A 598 -3.98 0.90 22.15
C ASP A 598 -4.28 2.38 21.90
N TYR A 599 -3.49 3.05 21.06
CA TYR A 599 -3.72 4.45 20.69
C TYR A 599 -5.06 4.63 19.97
N TYR A 600 -5.36 3.78 18.98
CA TYR A 600 -6.65 3.78 18.28
C TYR A 600 -7.81 3.46 19.24
N ASN A 601 -7.72 2.37 20.00
CA ASN A 601 -8.81 1.92 20.88
C ASN A 601 -9.11 2.90 22.02
N SER A 602 -8.09 3.54 22.59
CA SER A 602 -8.26 4.55 23.65
C SER A 602 -8.86 5.87 23.16
N ARG A 603 -8.94 6.07 21.84
CA ARG A 603 -9.42 7.29 21.19
C ARG A 603 -10.61 7.05 20.25
N LYS A 604 -11.36 5.96 20.42
CA LYS A 604 -12.64 5.81 19.72
C LYS A 604 -13.65 6.80 20.28
N ALA A 605 -14.44 7.43 19.41
CA ALA A 605 -15.59 8.21 19.86
C ALA A 605 -16.48 7.33 20.76
N CYS A 606 -16.87 7.86 21.93
CA CYS A 606 -17.82 7.17 22.80
C CYS A 606 -19.15 7.02 22.03
N LYS A 607 -19.74 5.82 22.04
CA LYS A 607 -21.12 5.65 21.61
C LYS A 607 -22.02 6.21 22.70
N ASP A 608 -22.62 7.36 22.44
CA ASP A 608 -23.65 7.97 23.30
C ASP A 608 -24.90 7.08 23.43
#